data_AF-A0A951Q7A4-F1
#
_entry.id   AF-A0A951Q7A4-F1
#
_cell.length_a   1.000
_cell.length_b   1.000
_cell.length_c   1.000
_cell.angle_alpha   90.00
_cell.angle_beta   90.00
_cell.angle_gamma   90.00
#
_symmetry.space_group_name_H-M   'P 1'
#
loop_
_entity.id
_entity.type
_entity.pdbx_description
1 polymer ?
#
loop_
_entity_poly.entity_id
_entity_poly.type
_entity_poly.pdbx_seq_one_letter_code
_entity_poly.pdbx_strand_id
1 'polypeptide(L)'
;MEIIQIEDADLQAIEGDRCRTFQAVSHPLNASVILDDIRAYGRKRVIVICNTVSQAQGLFRDLEELNHSERLQVTLLHSRFLPEHRAQKETDLKTIFTQDWQDDGNCYVLISTQVIEAGINITCQVMHTQLCPMNSLLQRAGRCARFQGEQGEVFVYPTIEVNPASTVIAIADLEEDESDPKKQSFLPYPKETCELTWQVLEAHTQSAHVKENVGFRTEEEWINQVHTAEDLLQQQRRQNNQMQFEQHFETAYFRGDQSAASELIRSVDNRSLFVWEQTPVIDFEEETIDPRKLLAFSVPVSTLCKAWREFQSAGFGGDWIFKRIEVPKQKAQTYSQPVCTPITSRQVLTGSIQILVNPRYLYYDEHIGLLIGINEFGNDFASPPKSQRFIKNEYRYHMDTYIGHLGCMWTCWRSSFETTGLKNGEPVDTAYTSVRDELLKAGGQLIKSKIFPHVQQQQAEALFELLVLLAIFTHDLGKLQIKWQEVMRGWQALAHTSFQAKNPKAHLLAHTDYNPESQEEKAALKAYEKKHQRPNHAVESAYLAQV
;
A
#
# COMPACT_ATOMS: atom_id res chain seq x y z
N MET A 1 18.44 2.61 19.52
CA MET A 1 17.01 2.41 19.84
C MET A 1 16.90 2.49 21.34
N GLU A 2 16.40 3.61 21.84
CA GLU A 2 16.20 3.83 23.27
C GLU A 2 14.94 3.04 23.67
N ILE A 3 15.09 2.10 24.61
CA ILE A 3 13.96 1.31 25.11
C ILE A 3 13.28 2.19 26.17
N ILE A 4 12.16 2.81 25.79
CA ILE A 4 11.32 3.53 26.73
C ILE A 4 10.59 2.50 27.58
N GLN A 5 10.79 2.52 28.89
CA GLN A 5 9.97 1.74 29.82
C GLN A 5 8.71 2.52 30.14
N ILE A 6 7.56 1.86 30.06
CA ILE A 6 6.24 2.43 30.36
C ILE A 6 5.81 1.89 31.72
N GLU A 7 5.61 2.76 32.70
CA GLU A 7 5.10 2.41 34.03
C GLU A 7 3.57 2.47 34.09
N ASP A 8 2.95 1.90 35.13
CA ASP A 8 1.48 1.93 35.29
C ASP A 8 0.92 3.36 35.38
N ALA A 9 1.70 4.30 35.92
CA ALA A 9 1.33 5.72 35.95
C ALA A 9 1.27 6.33 34.55
N ASP A 10 2.16 5.91 33.64
CA ASP A 10 2.15 6.36 32.25
C ASP A 10 0.91 5.80 31.52
N LEU A 11 0.51 4.57 31.82
CA LEU A 11 -0.70 3.96 31.25
C LEU A 11 -1.96 4.73 31.66
N GLN A 12 -2.09 5.10 32.93
CA GLN A 12 -3.21 5.93 33.40
C GLN A 12 -3.25 7.29 32.70
N ALA A 13 -2.09 7.93 32.54
CA ALA A 13 -1.99 9.20 31.82
C ALA A 13 -2.36 9.05 30.32
N ILE A 14 -1.99 7.94 29.68
CA ILE A 14 -2.31 7.63 28.27
C ILE A 14 -3.81 7.32 28.09
N GLU A 15 -4.45 6.70 29.09
CA GLU A 15 -5.89 6.45 29.07
C GLU A 15 -6.69 7.74 29.20
N GLY A 16 -6.21 8.71 30.00
CA GLY A 16 -6.76 10.06 30.04
C GLY A 16 -8.27 10.07 30.34
N ASP A 17 -8.71 9.31 31.34
CA ASP A 17 -10.11 9.21 31.78
C ASP A 17 -11.13 8.82 30.68
N ARG A 18 -10.67 8.33 29.51
CA ARG A 18 -11.59 7.80 28.49
C ARG A 18 -12.20 6.49 28.97
N CYS A 19 -13.46 6.26 28.63
CA CYS A 19 -14.19 5.06 29.01
C CYS A 19 -14.69 4.33 27.76
N ARG A 20 -14.39 3.04 27.64
CA ARG A 20 -14.91 2.14 26.61
C ARG A 20 -15.48 0.88 27.25
N THR A 21 -16.74 0.61 26.97
CA THR A 21 -17.40 -0.65 27.36
C THR A 21 -17.54 -1.57 26.15
N PHE A 22 -17.55 -2.88 26.39
CA PHE A 22 -17.67 -3.89 25.34
C PHE A 22 -18.83 -4.83 25.64
N GLN A 23 -19.61 -5.14 24.61
CA GLN A 23 -20.73 -6.06 24.72
C GLN A 23 -20.83 -6.98 23.49
N ALA A 24 -20.91 -8.28 23.75
CA ALA A 24 -21.25 -9.29 22.75
C ALA A 24 -22.78 -9.32 22.54
N VAL A 25 -23.21 -9.21 21.29
CA VAL A 25 -24.62 -9.20 20.90
C VAL A 25 -24.91 -10.42 20.03
N SER A 26 -25.73 -11.34 20.54
CA SER A 26 -25.93 -12.66 19.91
C SER A 26 -26.76 -12.63 18.62
N HIS A 27 -27.59 -11.61 18.41
CA HIS A 27 -28.35 -11.47 17.17
C HIS A 27 -27.49 -10.81 16.07
N PRO A 28 -27.81 -11.01 14.78
CA PRO A 28 -27.11 -10.35 13.69
C PRO A 28 -27.18 -8.82 13.76
N LEU A 29 -26.15 -8.15 13.24
CA LEU A 29 -26.21 -6.73 12.95
C LEU A 29 -26.94 -6.50 11.61
N ASN A 30 -27.91 -5.61 11.60
CA ASN A 30 -28.60 -5.17 10.40
C ASN A 30 -28.91 -3.67 10.50
N ALA A 31 -29.43 -3.07 9.42
CA ALA A 31 -29.69 -1.63 9.36
C ALA A 31 -30.71 -1.15 10.41
N SER A 32 -31.72 -1.96 10.75
CA SER A 32 -32.71 -1.62 11.78
C SER A 32 -32.10 -1.51 13.18
N VAL A 33 -31.20 -2.44 13.54
CA VAL A 33 -30.49 -2.42 14.83
C VAL A 33 -29.68 -1.13 14.99
N ILE A 34 -28.98 -0.69 13.94
CA ILE A 34 -28.19 0.55 13.95
C ILE A 34 -29.10 1.75 14.13
N LEU A 35 -30.19 1.80 13.36
CA LEU A 35 -31.13 2.92 13.39
C LEU A 35 -31.89 3.03 14.71
N ASP A 36 -32.23 1.90 15.32
CA ASP A 36 -32.89 1.84 16.62
C ASP A 36 -31.96 2.30 17.75
N ASP A 37 -30.66 1.92 17.74
CA ASP A 37 -29.68 2.46 18.70
C ASP A 37 -29.51 3.98 18.55
N ILE A 38 -29.38 4.46 17.31
CA ILE A 38 -29.29 5.90 17.00
C ILE A 38 -30.48 6.66 17.60
N ARG A 39 -31.69 6.15 17.39
CA ARG A 39 -32.94 6.78 17.87
C ARG A 39 -33.10 6.69 19.38
N ALA A 40 -32.80 5.54 19.98
CA ALA A 40 -32.98 5.30 21.40
C ALA A 40 -32.04 6.15 22.25
N TYR A 41 -30.79 6.33 21.81
CA TYR A 41 -29.74 7.01 22.58
C TYR A 41 -29.32 8.36 22.02
N GLY A 42 -29.95 8.82 20.92
CA GLY A 42 -29.65 10.12 20.31
C GLY A 42 -28.20 10.21 19.81
N ARG A 43 -27.67 9.11 19.25
CA ARG A 43 -26.29 9.03 18.79
C ARG A 43 -26.02 10.07 17.69
N LYS A 44 -24.83 10.64 17.72
CA LYS A 44 -24.37 11.67 16.76
C LYS A 44 -23.25 11.17 15.86
N ARG A 45 -22.37 10.32 16.38
CA ARG A 45 -21.24 9.77 15.64
C ARG A 45 -21.16 8.27 15.86
N VAL A 46 -21.50 7.52 14.82
CA VAL A 46 -21.57 6.05 14.82
C VAL A 46 -20.58 5.50 13.82
N ILE A 47 -19.82 4.48 14.24
CA ILE A 47 -18.97 3.71 13.33
C ILE A 47 -19.51 2.27 13.25
N VAL A 48 -19.63 1.75 12.04
CA VAL A 48 -20.03 0.39 11.75
C VAL A 48 -18.92 -0.29 10.96
N ILE A 49 -18.45 -1.45 11.40
CA ILE A 49 -17.33 -2.16 10.77
C ILE A 49 -17.76 -3.56 10.34
N CYS A 50 -17.69 -3.81 9.03
CA CYS A 50 -17.89 -5.12 8.43
C CYS A 50 -16.54 -5.73 8.04
N ASN A 51 -16.43 -7.06 8.04
CA ASN A 51 -15.18 -7.73 7.67
C ASN A 51 -14.96 -7.79 6.15
N THR A 52 -16.02 -7.73 5.35
CA THR A 52 -15.93 -7.76 3.88
C THR A 52 -16.51 -6.50 3.25
N VAL A 53 -16.03 -6.17 2.06
CA VAL A 53 -16.47 -4.98 1.31
C VAL A 53 -17.93 -5.16 0.88
N SER A 54 -18.27 -6.35 0.41
CA SER A 54 -19.60 -6.73 0.00
C SER A 54 -20.66 -6.53 1.09
N GLN A 55 -20.40 -6.98 2.33
CA GLN A 55 -21.30 -6.77 3.47
C GLN A 55 -21.45 -5.28 3.82
N ALA A 56 -20.35 -4.52 3.78
CA ALA A 56 -20.40 -3.07 4.03
C ALA A 56 -21.26 -2.34 2.98
N GLN A 57 -21.15 -2.72 1.70
CA GLN A 57 -21.96 -2.18 0.61
C GLN A 57 -23.45 -2.53 0.76
N GLY A 58 -23.77 -3.78 1.13
CA GLY A 58 -25.15 -4.21 1.37
C GLY A 58 -25.79 -3.47 2.54
N LEU A 59 -25.09 -3.39 3.68
CA LEU A 59 -25.58 -2.69 4.86
C LEU A 59 -25.74 -1.18 4.64
N PHE A 60 -24.86 -0.58 3.82
CA PHE A 60 -25.00 0.81 3.39
C PHE A 60 -26.29 1.05 2.60
N ARG A 61 -26.58 0.19 1.61
CA ARG A 61 -27.83 0.29 0.84
C ARG A 61 -29.06 0.15 1.74
N ASP A 62 -29.08 -0.84 2.61
CA ASP A 62 -30.20 -1.06 3.52
C ASP A 62 -30.42 0.12 4.47
N LEU A 63 -29.33 0.72 4.98
CA LEU A 63 -29.44 1.87 5.87
C LEU A 63 -29.92 3.12 5.13
N GLU A 64 -29.44 3.35 3.90
CA GLU A 64 -29.93 4.44 3.04
C GLU A 64 -31.40 4.26 2.66
N GLU A 65 -31.86 3.03 2.40
CA GLU A 65 -33.28 2.75 2.13
C GLU A 65 -34.19 3.06 3.33
N LEU A 66 -33.72 2.75 4.56
CA LEU A 66 -34.42 3.07 5.80
C LEU A 66 -34.25 4.54 6.21
N ASN A 67 -33.30 5.25 5.59
CA ASN A 67 -33.02 6.64 5.90
C ASN A 67 -34.07 7.56 5.28
N HIS A 68 -35.12 7.85 6.04
CA HIS A 68 -36.13 8.85 5.68
C HIS A 68 -35.86 10.23 6.31
N SER A 69 -34.70 10.42 6.93
CA SER A 69 -34.37 11.62 7.72
C SER A 69 -33.25 12.40 7.05
N GLU A 70 -33.51 13.67 6.72
CA GLU A 70 -32.49 14.59 6.18
C GLU A 70 -31.30 14.83 7.12
N ARG A 71 -31.44 14.46 8.40
CA ARG A 71 -30.38 14.62 9.43
C ARG A 71 -29.43 13.43 9.57
N LEU A 72 -29.72 12.29 8.95
CA LEU A 72 -28.85 11.11 9.02
C LEU A 72 -27.95 11.08 7.78
N GLN A 73 -26.65 11.16 7.99
CA GLN A 73 -25.63 11.21 6.96
C GLN A 73 -24.80 9.93 7.00
N VAL A 74 -24.97 9.06 6.01
CA VAL A 74 -24.27 7.78 5.94
C VAL A 74 -23.11 7.87 4.95
N THR A 75 -21.92 7.46 5.39
CA THR A 75 -20.71 7.40 4.55
C THR A 75 -20.17 5.97 4.52
N LEU A 76 -19.88 5.46 3.33
CA LEU A 76 -19.21 4.17 3.13
C LEU A 76 -17.72 4.35 2.81
N LEU A 77 -16.84 3.61 3.49
CA LEU A 77 -15.39 3.62 3.24
C LEU A 77 -14.79 2.21 3.18
N HIS A 78 -14.12 1.89 2.07
CA HIS A 78 -13.43 0.60 1.88
C HIS A 78 -12.37 0.66 0.77
N SER A 79 -11.68 -0.45 0.51
CA SER A 79 -10.58 -0.53 -0.47
C SER A 79 -11.00 -0.42 -1.94
N ARG A 80 -12.28 -0.64 -2.27
CA ARG A 80 -12.82 -0.61 -3.65
C ARG A 80 -13.23 0.78 -4.16
N PHE A 81 -12.67 1.86 -3.61
CA PHE A 81 -12.83 3.21 -4.16
C PHE A 81 -11.60 3.61 -4.97
N LEU A 82 -11.80 4.49 -5.97
CA LEU A 82 -10.68 5.20 -6.57
C LEU A 82 -9.94 6.03 -5.52
N PRO A 83 -8.61 6.22 -5.66
CA PRO A 83 -7.83 6.97 -4.67
C PRO A 83 -8.36 8.37 -4.38
N GLU A 84 -8.86 9.08 -5.39
CA GLU A 84 -9.42 10.43 -5.25
C GLU A 84 -10.71 10.42 -4.40
N HIS A 85 -11.69 9.59 -4.76
CA HIS A 85 -12.93 9.47 -4.00
C HIS A 85 -12.69 8.97 -2.57
N ARG A 86 -11.72 8.06 -2.39
CA ARG A 86 -11.30 7.63 -1.06
C ARG A 86 -10.69 8.78 -0.26
N ALA A 87 -9.79 9.55 -0.86
CA ALA A 87 -9.14 10.69 -0.20
C ALA A 87 -10.14 11.79 0.19
N GLN A 88 -11.14 12.03 -0.66
CA GLN A 88 -12.23 12.95 -0.33
C GLN A 88 -13.00 12.48 0.91
N LYS A 89 -13.48 11.23 0.91
CA LYS A 89 -14.19 10.65 2.07
C LYS A 89 -13.34 10.66 3.34
N GLU A 90 -12.06 10.31 3.25
CA GLU A 90 -11.14 10.36 4.38
C GLU A 90 -10.94 11.79 4.92
N THR A 91 -11.02 12.80 4.05
CA THR A 91 -10.94 14.22 4.42
C THR A 91 -12.20 14.65 5.16
N ASP A 92 -13.38 14.31 4.62
CA ASP A 92 -14.67 14.64 5.24
C ASP A 92 -14.81 13.99 6.63
N LEU A 93 -14.41 12.71 6.74
CA LEU A 93 -14.42 11.98 8.01
C LEU A 93 -13.47 12.59 9.06
N LYS A 94 -12.32 13.12 8.65
CA LYS A 94 -11.39 13.82 9.55
C LYS A 94 -11.96 15.13 10.07
N THR A 95 -12.90 15.75 9.35
CA THR A 95 -13.61 16.94 9.81
C THR A 95 -14.77 16.58 10.72
N ILE A 96 -15.51 15.52 10.42
CA ILE A 96 -16.73 15.12 11.15
C ILE A 96 -16.42 14.34 12.43
N PHE A 97 -15.50 13.38 12.39
CA PHE A 97 -15.16 12.50 13.50
C PHE A 97 -13.91 12.98 14.27
N THR A 98 -13.65 14.30 14.28
CA THR A 98 -12.53 14.92 15.02
C THR A 98 -12.83 15.07 16.51
N GLN A 99 -11.80 15.29 17.33
CA GLN A 99 -11.95 15.57 18.76
C GLN A 99 -12.78 16.84 19.02
N ASP A 100 -12.51 17.91 18.26
CA ASP A 100 -13.10 19.25 18.44
C ASP A 100 -14.43 19.44 17.69
N TRP A 101 -15.14 18.35 17.39
CA TRP A 101 -16.38 18.40 16.64
C TRP A 101 -17.48 19.15 17.43
N GLN A 102 -18.23 20.00 16.73
CA GLN A 102 -19.38 20.71 17.27
C GLN A 102 -20.69 20.10 16.75
N ASP A 103 -21.65 19.86 17.64
CA ASP A 103 -22.95 19.33 17.25
C ASP A 103 -23.71 20.31 16.37
N ASP A 104 -23.88 19.92 15.10
CA ASP A 104 -24.60 20.66 14.08
C ASP A 104 -26.06 20.16 13.93
N GLY A 105 -26.50 19.26 14.81
CA GLY A 105 -27.83 18.67 14.80
C GLY A 105 -27.95 17.40 13.93
N ASN A 106 -26.92 17.03 13.18
CA ASN A 106 -26.91 15.84 12.33
C ASN A 106 -26.41 14.59 13.08
N CYS A 107 -26.73 13.42 12.53
CA CYS A 107 -26.18 12.14 12.94
C CYS A 107 -25.32 11.60 11.79
N TYR A 108 -24.07 11.28 12.08
CA TYR A 108 -23.09 10.79 11.12
C TYR A 108 -22.81 9.31 11.36
N VAL A 109 -23.03 8.50 10.34
CA VAL A 109 -22.77 7.05 10.37
C VAL A 109 -21.68 6.74 9.35
N LEU A 110 -20.57 6.19 9.83
CA LEU A 110 -19.51 5.65 8.98
C LEU A 110 -19.63 4.13 8.92
N ILE A 111 -19.96 3.58 7.77
CA ILE A 111 -19.84 2.14 7.48
C ILE A 111 -18.48 1.91 6.82
N SER A 112 -17.68 1.02 7.38
CA SER A 112 -16.32 0.79 6.91
C SER A 112 -15.92 -0.69 6.97
N THR A 113 -14.82 -1.03 6.31
CA THR A 113 -14.07 -2.26 6.58
C THR A 113 -12.82 -1.97 7.43
N GLN A 114 -11.82 -2.86 7.42
CA GLN A 114 -10.56 -2.71 8.14
C GLN A 114 -9.73 -1.46 7.75
N VAL A 115 -10.14 -0.73 6.72
CA VAL A 115 -9.42 0.44 6.21
C VAL A 115 -9.27 1.58 7.22
N ILE A 116 -10.07 1.63 8.28
CA ILE A 116 -9.99 2.63 9.36
C ILE A 116 -9.12 2.17 10.55
N GLU A 117 -8.68 0.92 10.57
CA GLU A 117 -7.84 0.37 11.65
C GLU A 117 -6.48 1.08 11.72
N ALA A 118 -5.97 1.60 10.60
CA ALA A 118 -4.72 2.35 10.52
C ALA A 118 -4.82 3.60 9.64
N GLY A 119 -4.09 4.65 10.00
CA GLY A 119 -3.90 5.83 9.14
C GLY A 119 -4.98 6.92 9.21
N ILE A 120 -6.02 6.75 10.04
CA ILE A 120 -7.11 7.73 10.20
C ILE A 120 -7.30 8.05 11.70
N ASN A 121 -7.25 9.34 12.04
CA ASN A 121 -7.40 9.85 13.41
C ASN A 121 -8.84 10.32 13.66
N ILE A 122 -9.74 9.39 13.99
CA ILE A 122 -11.18 9.64 14.17
C ILE A 122 -11.70 9.03 15.47
N THR A 123 -12.82 9.56 15.98
CA THR A 123 -13.51 9.09 17.19
C THR A 123 -15.03 9.00 17.01
N CYS A 124 -15.67 8.03 17.66
CA CYS A 124 -17.13 7.87 17.69
C CYS A 124 -17.66 7.61 19.12
N GLN A 125 -18.97 7.77 19.29
CA GLN A 125 -19.68 7.48 20.55
C GLN A 125 -20.08 6.01 20.67
N VAL A 126 -20.36 5.37 19.54
CA VAL A 126 -20.73 3.97 19.50
C VAL A 126 -20.13 3.31 18.27
N MET A 127 -19.63 2.10 18.47
CA MET A 127 -19.09 1.25 17.43
C MET A 127 -19.88 -0.06 17.35
N HIS A 128 -20.46 -0.35 16.20
CA HIS A 128 -20.99 -1.66 15.87
C HIS A 128 -19.97 -2.39 15.00
N THR A 129 -19.44 -3.53 15.42
CA THR A 129 -18.42 -4.26 14.64
C THR A 129 -18.79 -5.72 14.51
N GLN A 130 -18.58 -6.27 13.31
CA GLN A 130 -18.58 -7.71 13.11
C GLN A 130 -17.42 -8.34 13.91
N LEU A 131 -17.65 -9.56 14.40
CA LEU A 131 -16.67 -10.36 15.12
C LEU A 131 -15.41 -10.54 14.27
N CYS A 132 -14.27 -10.29 14.90
CA CYS A 132 -12.94 -10.41 14.33
C CYS A 132 -11.96 -10.83 15.44
N PRO A 133 -10.71 -11.18 15.12
CA PRO A 133 -9.70 -11.49 16.12
C PRO A 133 -9.47 -10.33 17.10
N MET A 134 -9.20 -10.64 18.37
CA MET A 134 -9.10 -9.66 19.46
C MET A 134 -8.16 -8.47 19.15
N ASN A 135 -7.02 -8.68 18.50
CA ASN A 135 -6.10 -7.60 18.12
C ASN A 135 -6.74 -6.61 17.12
N SER A 136 -7.49 -7.12 16.14
CA SER A 136 -8.22 -6.31 15.15
C SER A 136 -9.38 -5.59 15.84
N LEU A 137 -10.11 -6.27 16.73
CA LEU A 137 -11.20 -5.67 17.50
C LEU A 137 -10.73 -4.48 18.34
N LEU A 138 -9.60 -4.61 19.04
CA LEU A 138 -9.06 -3.54 19.87
C LEU A 138 -8.51 -2.37 19.01
N GLN A 139 -7.93 -2.67 17.84
CA GLN A 139 -7.53 -1.62 16.88
C GLN A 139 -8.73 -0.82 16.37
N ARG A 140 -9.84 -1.52 16.07
CA ARG A 140 -11.13 -0.91 15.71
C ARG A 140 -11.65 -0.06 16.86
N ALA A 141 -11.75 -0.63 18.06
CA ALA A 141 -12.24 0.04 19.27
C ALA A 141 -11.40 1.27 19.65
N GLY A 142 -10.13 1.34 19.27
CA GLY A 142 -9.31 2.54 19.39
C GLY A 142 -9.76 3.74 18.53
N ARG A 143 -10.87 3.62 17.80
CA ARG A 143 -11.61 4.70 17.11
C ARG A 143 -12.95 5.03 17.79
N CYS A 144 -13.28 4.37 18.90
CA CYS A 144 -14.41 4.69 19.77
C CYS A 144 -13.85 5.29 21.05
N ALA A 145 -14.39 6.41 21.54
CA ALA A 145 -13.84 7.15 22.69
C ALA A 145 -12.30 7.20 22.67
N ARG A 146 -11.77 7.72 21.57
CA ARG A 146 -10.34 7.75 21.27
C ARG A 146 -9.60 8.77 22.15
N PHE A 147 -10.24 9.91 22.41
CA PHE A 147 -9.63 11.05 23.09
C PHE A 147 -9.97 11.08 24.58
N GLN A 148 -9.20 11.86 25.33
CA GLN A 148 -9.34 12.00 26.77
C GLN A 148 -10.75 12.50 27.15
N GLY A 149 -11.33 11.87 28.18
CA GLY A 149 -12.65 12.18 28.72
C GLY A 149 -13.83 11.72 27.87
N GLU A 150 -13.61 11.07 26.73
CA GLU A 150 -14.69 10.51 25.92
C GLU A 150 -15.25 9.22 26.53
N GLN A 151 -16.54 8.98 26.30
CA GLN A 151 -17.22 7.74 26.67
C GLN A 151 -17.80 7.08 25.43
N GLY A 152 -17.57 5.78 25.28
CA GLY A 152 -17.96 5.05 24.08
C GLY A 152 -18.36 3.61 24.36
N GLU A 153 -19.24 3.10 23.50
CA GLU A 153 -19.77 1.74 23.58
C GLU A 153 -19.36 0.94 22.35
N VAL A 154 -18.90 -0.29 22.55
CA VAL A 154 -18.50 -1.21 21.47
C VAL A 154 -19.39 -2.44 21.51
N PHE A 155 -20.23 -2.59 20.48
CA PHE A 155 -21.08 -3.76 20.27
C PHE A 155 -20.48 -4.69 19.23
N VAL A 156 -20.29 -5.96 19.59
CA VAL A 156 -19.68 -6.98 18.73
C VAL A 156 -20.72 -8.01 18.32
N TYR A 157 -20.85 -8.23 17.01
CA TYR A 157 -21.88 -9.08 16.41
C TYR A 157 -21.24 -10.26 15.67
N PRO A 158 -21.75 -11.50 15.82
CA PRO A 158 -21.17 -12.66 15.14
C PRO A 158 -21.41 -12.61 13.63
N THR A 159 -22.55 -12.07 13.20
CA THR A 159 -22.96 -12.05 11.79
C THR A 159 -23.57 -10.71 11.39
N ILE A 160 -23.54 -10.43 10.09
CA ILE A 160 -24.24 -9.33 9.44
C ILE A 160 -25.41 -9.91 8.65
N GLU A 161 -26.57 -9.30 8.77
CA GLU A 161 -27.76 -9.60 7.98
C GLU A 161 -28.15 -8.36 7.17
N VAL A 162 -28.46 -8.58 5.90
CA VAL A 162 -28.91 -7.55 4.96
C VAL A 162 -30.26 -7.94 4.37
N ASN A 163 -30.98 -6.95 3.83
CA ASN A 163 -32.26 -7.18 3.17
C ASN A 163 -32.12 -8.14 1.98
N PRO A 164 -33.20 -8.84 1.59
CA PRO A 164 -33.19 -9.74 0.43
C PRO A 164 -32.70 -9.08 -0.87
N ALA A 165 -32.99 -7.80 -1.08
CA ALA A 165 -32.53 -7.02 -2.23
C ALA A 165 -31.00 -6.82 -2.26
N SER A 166 -30.38 -6.67 -1.08
CA SER A 166 -28.95 -6.46 -0.90
C SER A 166 -28.17 -7.75 -0.69
N THR A 167 -28.86 -8.89 -0.53
CA THR A 167 -28.24 -10.19 -0.20
C THR A 167 -27.22 -10.61 -1.25
N VAL A 168 -27.57 -10.54 -2.54
CA VAL A 168 -26.67 -10.91 -3.65
C VAL A 168 -25.34 -10.17 -3.57
N ILE A 169 -25.38 -8.88 -3.20
CA ILE A 169 -24.19 -8.06 -3.03
C ILE A 169 -23.45 -8.50 -1.79
N ALA A 170 -24.10 -8.57 -0.63
CA ALA A 170 -23.44 -8.87 0.65
C ALA A 170 -22.75 -10.24 0.71
N ILE A 171 -23.15 -11.17 -0.15
CA ILE A 171 -22.48 -12.48 -0.26
C ILE A 171 -21.39 -12.51 -1.33
N ALA A 172 -21.16 -11.45 -2.12
CA ALA A 172 -20.23 -11.46 -3.27
C ALA A 172 -18.77 -11.78 -2.89
N ASP A 173 -18.36 -11.53 -1.65
CA ASP A 173 -17.03 -11.90 -1.15
C ASP A 173 -16.99 -13.25 -0.42
N LEU A 174 -18.18 -13.82 -0.14
CA LEU A 174 -18.37 -15.10 0.51
C LEU A 174 -18.45 -16.17 -0.58
N GLU A 175 -17.36 -16.92 -0.78
CA GLU A 175 -17.48 -18.19 -1.52
C GLU A 175 -18.42 -19.12 -0.75
N GLU A 176 -19.21 -19.94 -1.44
CA GLU A 176 -19.80 -21.14 -0.83
C GLU A 176 -18.87 -22.29 -1.19
N ASP A 177 -18.20 -22.86 -0.18
CA ASP A 177 -17.54 -24.15 -0.34
C ASP A 177 -18.53 -25.25 0.05
N GLU A 178 -19.16 -25.90 -0.93
CA GLU A 178 -20.13 -26.98 -0.71
C GLU A 178 -19.55 -28.15 0.12
N SER A 179 -18.22 -28.25 0.20
CA SER A 179 -17.53 -29.30 0.95
C SER A 179 -17.37 -29.03 2.44
N ASP A 180 -17.47 -27.78 2.89
CA ASP A 180 -17.32 -27.40 4.31
C ASP A 180 -18.06 -26.08 4.65
N PRO A 181 -19.36 -26.15 4.97
CA PRO A 181 -20.17 -24.98 5.36
C PRO A 181 -19.63 -24.21 6.58
N LYS A 182 -18.70 -24.81 7.34
CA LYS A 182 -18.18 -24.26 8.59
C LYS A 182 -16.97 -23.34 8.40
N LYS A 183 -16.38 -23.25 7.20
CA LYS A 183 -15.12 -22.51 6.93
C LYS A 183 -15.24 -21.00 6.70
N GLN A 184 -16.43 -20.42 6.58
CA GLN A 184 -16.60 -19.08 5.97
C GLN A 184 -17.27 -17.99 6.81
N SER A 185 -17.43 -18.16 8.14
CA SER A 185 -18.22 -17.18 8.93
C SER A 185 -17.52 -15.83 9.17
N PHE A 186 -16.20 -15.72 9.05
CA PHE A 186 -15.43 -14.54 9.52
C PHE A 186 -14.30 -14.07 8.58
N LEU A 187 -14.41 -14.30 7.26
CA LEU A 187 -13.40 -13.84 6.30
C LEU A 187 -13.05 -12.35 6.50
N PRO A 188 -11.77 -11.94 6.40
CA PRO A 188 -10.60 -12.74 6.00
C PRO A 188 -9.91 -13.48 7.17
N TYR A 189 -10.53 -13.54 8.34
CA TYR A 189 -9.89 -14.01 9.56
C TYR A 189 -10.05 -15.51 9.80
N PRO A 190 -9.08 -16.16 10.48
CA PRO A 190 -9.23 -17.54 10.93
C PRO A 190 -10.40 -17.67 11.89
N LYS A 191 -11.22 -18.70 11.66
CA LYS A 191 -12.42 -18.97 12.47
C LYS A 191 -12.10 -19.22 13.93
N GLU A 192 -11.11 -20.05 14.22
CA GLU A 192 -10.73 -20.45 15.58
C GLU A 192 -10.39 -19.23 16.45
N THR A 193 -9.62 -18.28 15.91
CA THR A 193 -9.27 -17.03 16.62
C THR A 193 -10.50 -16.14 16.86
N CYS A 194 -11.44 -16.11 15.92
CA CYS A 194 -12.70 -15.36 16.09
C CYS A 194 -13.59 -16.02 17.15
N GLU A 195 -13.68 -17.35 17.19
CA GLU A 195 -14.45 -18.09 18.20
C GLU A 195 -13.87 -17.90 19.61
N LEU A 196 -12.54 -17.90 19.75
CA LEU A 196 -11.88 -17.56 21.02
C LEU A 196 -12.18 -16.11 21.44
N THR A 197 -12.16 -15.17 20.48
CA THR A 197 -12.54 -13.77 20.75
C THR A 197 -13.98 -13.69 21.24
N TRP A 198 -14.90 -14.43 20.62
CA TRP A 198 -16.30 -14.49 21.05
C TRP A 198 -16.44 -15.01 22.49
N GLN A 199 -15.74 -16.09 22.84
CA GLN A 199 -15.79 -16.66 24.20
C GLN A 199 -15.35 -15.64 25.26
N VAL A 200 -14.27 -14.89 25.00
CA VAL A 200 -13.78 -13.84 25.91
C VAL A 200 -14.84 -12.74 26.08
N LEU A 201 -15.42 -12.27 24.98
CA LEU A 201 -16.42 -11.20 25.01
C LEU A 201 -17.74 -11.65 25.66
N GLU A 202 -18.18 -12.88 25.42
CA GLU A 202 -19.39 -13.45 26.02
C GLU A 202 -19.22 -13.59 27.54
N ALA A 203 -18.06 -14.09 28.00
CA ALA A 203 -17.72 -14.16 29.41
C ALA A 203 -17.70 -12.77 30.07
N HIS A 204 -17.12 -11.77 29.40
CA HIS A 204 -17.13 -10.38 29.89
C HIS A 204 -18.55 -9.81 29.95
N THR A 205 -19.35 -10.04 28.92
CA THR A 205 -20.74 -9.54 28.83
C THR A 205 -21.64 -10.11 29.92
N GLN A 206 -21.42 -11.37 30.31
CA GLN A 206 -22.15 -12.04 31.38
C GLN A 206 -21.63 -11.68 32.79
N SER A 207 -20.51 -10.96 32.88
CA SER A 207 -19.91 -10.56 34.15
C SER A 207 -20.56 -9.30 34.74
N ALA A 208 -20.31 -9.04 36.02
CA ALA A 208 -20.71 -7.78 36.67
C ALA A 208 -19.98 -6.54 36.09
N HIS A 209 -18.90 -6.76 35.32
CA HIS A 209 -17.99 -5.73 34.83
C HIS A 209 -18.33 -5.23 33.41
N VAL A 210 -19.46 -5.65 32.82
CA VAL A 210 -19.85 -5.27 31.45
C VAL A 210 -19.96 -3.74 31.22
N LYS A 211 -20.22 -2.98 32.29
CA LYS A 211 -20.31 -1.51 32.24
C LYS A 211 -19.02 -0.82 32.68
N GLU A 212 -17.98 -1.58 33.02
CA GLU A 212 -16.70 -1.03 33.43
C GLU A 212 -15.83 -0.71 32.21
N ASN A 213 -14.90 0.23 32.41
CA ASN A 213 -13.94 0.60 31.38
C ASN A 213 -12.99 -0.56 31.09
N VAL A 214 -12.85 -0.91 29.81
CA VAL A 214 -11.84 -1.83 29.34
C VAL A 214 -10.57 -1.03 29.00
N GLY A 215 -9.66 -0.98 29.98
CA GLY A 215 -8.35 -0.35 29.88
C GLY A 215 -7.23 -1.30 29.41
N PHE A 216 -6.01 -0.78 29.33
CA PHE A 216 -4.85 -1.46 28.76
C PHE A 216 -4.59 -2.86 29.33
N ARG A 217 -4.74 -3.04 30.65
CA ARG A 217 -4.49 -4.34 31.30
C ARG A 217 -5.50 -5.40 30.86
N THR A 218 -6.77 -5.03 30.79
CA THR A 218 -7.82 -5.93 30.29
C THR A 218 -7.63 -6.21 28.80
N GLU A 219 -7.27 -5.20 28.00
CA GLU A 219 -6.93 -5.36 26.59
C GLU A 219 -5.76 -6.35 26.38
N GLU A 220 -4.70 -6.23 27.17
CA GLU A 220 -3.53 -7.12 27.18
C GLU A 220 -3.90 -8.56 27.55
N GLU A 221 -4.68 -8.74 28.62
CA GLU A 221 -5.19 -10.05 29.04
C GLU A 221 -6.02 -10.72 27.94
N TRP A 222 -6.93 -9.97 27.32
CA TRP A 222 -7.77 -10.47 26.22
C TRP A 222 -6.94 -10.88 25.00
N ILE A 223 -5.94 -10.08 24.62
CA ILE A 223 -5.03 -10.43 23.53
C ILE A 223 -4.29 -11.73 23.86
N ASN A 224 -3.73 -11.83 25.07
CA ASN A 224 -2.97 -13.01 25.48
C ASN A 224 -3.84 -14.27 25.51
N GLN A 225 -5.09 -14.18 25.98
CA GLN A 225 -6.01 -15.32 25.97
C GLN A 225 -6.33 -15.82 24.56
N VAL A 226 -6.47 -14.92 23.59
CA VAL A 226 -6.87 -15.27 22.22
C VAL A 226 -5.69 -15.67 21.32
N HIS A 227 -4.56 -14.95 21.41
CA HIS A 227 -3.49 -15.03 20.41
C HIS A 227 -2.28 -15.85 20.85
N THR A 228 -1.99 -15.98 22.16
CA THR A 228 -0.73 -16.59 22.63
C THR A 228 -0.47 -17.97 22.02
N ALA A 229 -1.48 -18.84 22.00
CA ALA A 229 -1.33 -20.19 21.48
C ALA A 229 -1.00 -20.20 19.97
N GLU A 230 -1.70 -19.40 19.18
CA GLU A 230 -1.46 -19.29 17.73
C GLU A 230 -0.14 -18.60 17.43
N ASP A 231 0.23 -17.54 18.17
CA ASP A 231 1.49 -16.82 17.98
C ASP A 231 2.70 -17.72 18.26
N LEU A 232 2.66 -18.53 19.32
CA LEU A 232 3.70 -19.52 19.62
C LEU A 232 3.79 -20.58 18.51
N LEU A 233 2.65 -21.04 18.00
CA LEU A 233 2.61 -22.01 16.90
C LEU A 233 3.17 -21.42 15.60
N GLN A 234 2.82 -20.17 15.27
CA GLN A 234 3.35 -19.44 14.13
C GLN A 234 4.86 -19.20 14.27
N GLN A 235 5.34 -18.89 15.47
CA GLN A 235 6.77 -18.76 15.74
C GLN A 235 7.50 -20.09 15.48
N GLN A 236 6.98 -21.22 15.96
CA GLN A 236 7.55 -22.54 15.69
C GLN A 236 7.53 -22.89 14.20
N ARG A 237 6.42 -22.63 13.50
CA ARG A 237 6.31 -22.82 12.04
C ARG A 237 7.36 -22.00 11.29
N ARG A 238 7.55 -20.73 11.66
CA ARG A 238 8.57 -19.86 11.05
C ARG A 238 9.99 -20.38 11.29
N GLN A 239 10.29 -20.86 12.49
CA GLN A 239 11.60 -21.47 12.80
C GLN A 239 11.84 -22.74 11.97
N ASN A 240 10.83 -23.62 11.86
CA ASN A 240 10.94 -24.85 11.09
C ASN A 240 11.07 -24.59 9.57
N ASN A 241 10.41 -23.54 9.06
CA ASN A 241 10.38 -23.21 7.63
C ASN A 241 11.42 -22.15 7.23
N GLN A 242 12.32 -21.74 8.13
CA GLN A 242 13.28 -20.65 7.90
C GLN A 242 14.11 -20.87 6.62
N MET A 243 14.63 -22.08 6.43
CA MET A 243 15.44 -22.43 5.25
C MET A 243 14.64 -22.33 3.95
N GLN A 244 13.36 -22.76 3.95
CA GLN A 244 12.49 -22.66 2.78
C GLN A 244 12.15 -21.21 2.45
N PHE A 245 11.86 -20.40 3.47
CA PHE A 245 11.63 -18.97 3.28
C PHE A 245 12.86 -18.27 2.68
N GLU A 246 14.06 -18.55 3.19
CA GLU A 246 15.32 -18.00 2.65
C GLU A 246 15.54 -18.41 1.19
N GLN A 247 15.25 -19.66 0.82
CA GLN A 247 15.34 -20.15 -0.55
C GLN A 247 14.32 -19.47 -1.49
N HIS A 248 13.06 -19.34 -1.05
CA HIS A 248 12.04 -18.62 -1.82
C HIS A 248 12.38 -17.14 -1.96
N PHE A 249 12.92 -16.52 -0.91
CA PHE A 249 13.37 -15.13 -0.93
C PHE A 249 14.51 -14.94 -1.92
N GLU A 250 15.51 -15.84 -1.90
CA GLU A 250 16.62 -15.77 -2.84
C GLU A 250 16.13 -15.93 -4.29
N THR A 251 15.20 -16.86 -4.51
CA THR A 251 14.65 -17.17 -5.83
C THR A 251 13.80 -16.02 -6.37
N ALA A 252 12.92 -15.44 -5.55
CA ALA A 252 12.10 -14.30 -5.95
C ALA A 252 12.94 -13.04 -6.16
N TYR A 253 13.84 -12.71 -5.23
CA TYR A 253 14.54 -11.44 -5.23
C TYR A 253 15.79 -11.43 -6.12
N PHE A 254 16.64 -12.46 -6.03
CA PHE A 254 17.91 -12.49 -6.78
C PHE A 254 17.81 -13.20 -8.12
N ARG A 255 16.87 -14.14 -8.29
CA ARG A 255 16.68 -14.87 -9.57
C ARG A 255 15.52 -14.32 -10.41
N GLY A 256 14.72 -13.41 -9.84
CA GLY A 256 13.61 -12.76 -10.53
C GLY A 256 12.41 -13.67 -10.79
N ASP A 257 12.32 -14.82 -10.12
CA ASP A 257 11.17 -15.72 -10.27
C ASP A 257 10.00 -15.26 -9.40
N GLN A 258 9.11 -14.49 -10.02
CA GLN A 258 7.93 -13.93 -9.35
C GLN A 258 6.94 -14.98 -8.84
N SER A 259 7.04 -16.25 -9.28
CA SER A 259 6.17 -17.32 -8.78
C SER A 259 6.50 -17.69 -7.32
N ALA A 260 7.75 -17.52 -6.89
CA ALA A 260 8.14 -17.73 -5.50
C ALA A 260 7.72 -16.58 -4.57
N ALA A 261 7.25 -15.45 -5.11
CA ALA A 261 6.86 -14.29 -4.32
C ALA A 261 5.57 -14.50 -3.53
N SER A 262 4.65 -15.34 -4.00
CA SER A 262 3.41 -15.68 -3.28
C SER A 262 3.68 -16.39 -1.95
N GLU A 263 4.83 -17.06 -1.84
CA GLU A 263 5.25 -17.81 -0.65
C GLU A 263 5.93 -16.93 0.42
N LEU A 264 6.10 -15.61 0.17
CA LEU A 264 6.94 -14.74 1.00
C LEU A 264 6.19 -13.73 1.89
N ILE A 265 5.19 -13.00 1.38
CA ILE A 265 4.80 -11.74 2.05
C ILE A 265 3.38 -11.69 2.66
N ARG A 266 2.40 -12.53 2.34
CA ARG A 266 1.13 -12.63 3.12
C ARG A 266 0.20 -13.70 2.57
N SER A 267 -0.55 -14.35 3.46
CA SER A 267 -1.74 -15.17 3.13
C SER A 267 -2.99 -14.31 2.81
N VAL A 268 -2.82 -13.16 2.14
CA VAL A 268 -3.95 -12.32 1.68
C VAL A 268 -3.86 -12.24 0.16
N ASP A 269 -4.66 -13.07 -0.49
CA ASP A 269 -4.56 -13.34 -1.92
C ASP A 269 -5.38 -12.33 -2.74
N ASN A 270 -4.86 -11.10 -2.88
CA ASN A 270 -5.49 -10.03 -3.66
C ASN A 270 -4.90 -9.92 -5.07
N ARG A 271 -5.69 -9.41 -6.02
CA ARG A 271 -5.33 -9.17 -7.41
C ARG A 271 -5.48 -7.72 -7.80
N SER A 272 -4.59 -7.26 -8.69
CA SER A 272 -4.72 -5.94 -9.30
C SER A 272 -5.70 -6.03 -10.47
N LEU A 273 -6.87 -5.44 -10.27
CA LEU A 273 -7.97 -5.42 -11.22
C LEU A 273 -7.96 -4.11 -12.00
N PHE A 274 -7.84 -4.20 -13.32
CA PHE A 274 -7.93 -3.08 -14.27
C PHE A 274 -9.23 -3.20 -15.06
N VAL A 275 -9.86 -2.08 -15.36
CA VAL A 275 -11.08 -2.05 -16.18
C VAL A 275 -10.78 -1.31 -17.47
N TRP A 276 -11.03 -1.94 -18.62
CA TRP A 276 -10.70 -1.35 -19.92
C TRP A 276 -11.58 -1.94 -21.02
N GLU A 277 -12.15 -1.09 -21.86
CA GLU A 277 -12.83 -1.53 -23.08
C GLU A 277 -11.79 -1.75 -24.19
N GLN A 278 -11.72 -2.97 -24.73
CA GLN A 278 -10.93 -3.17 -25.94
C GLN A 278 -11.77 -2.73 -27.13
N THR A 279 -11.48 -1.53 -27.67
CA THR A 279 -12.15 -1.02 -28.87
C THR A 279 -11.98 -2.02 -30.02
N PRO A 280 -13.07 -2.44 -30.70
CA PRO A 280 -12.96 -3.32 -31.84
C PRO A 280 -12.17 -2.65 -32.97
N VAL A 281 -11.32 -3.46 -33.61
CA VAL A 281 -10.34 -3.16 -34.66
C VAL A 281 -10.98 -2.52 -35.90
N ILE A 282 -11.30 -1.22 -35.83
CA ILE A 282 -11.72 -0.44 -37.00
C ILE A 282 -10.70 0.68 -37.32
N ASP A 283 -9.91 1.11 -36.34
CA ASP A 283 -8.77 2.02 -36.57
C ASP A 283 -7.43 1.27 -36.49
N PHE A 284 -6.53 1.58 -37.41
CA PHE A 284 -5.23 0.91 -37.62
C PHE A 284 -4.20 1.15 -36.50
N GLU A 285 -4.63 1.59 -35.33
CA GLU A 285 -3.81 1.75 -34.13
C GLU A 285 -4.34 0.82 -33.04
N GLU A 286 -3.65 -0.30 -32.77
CA GLU A 286 -3.91 -1.11 -31.58
C GLU A 286 -3.62 -0.22 -30.35
N GLU A 287 -4.64 0.31 -29.69
CA GLU A 287 -4.47 0.94 -28.38
C GLU A 287 -3.99 -0.11 -27.38
N THR A 288 -2.68 -0.15 -27.17
CA THR A 288 -2.07 -1.09 -26.24
C THR A 288 -2.20 -0.57 -24.81
N ILE A 289 -2.87 -1.33 -23.97
CA ILE A 289 -2.97 -1.03 -22.53
C ILE A 289 -1.58 -0.94 -21.89
N ASP A 290 -1.33 0.12 -21.12
CA ASP A 290 -0.14 0.22 -20.25
C ASP A 290 -0.59 0.20 -18.77
N PRO A 291 -0.57 -0.98 -18.11
CA PRO A 291 -0.97 -1.13 -16.71
C PRO A 291 -0.22 -0.20 -15.75
N ARG A 292 0.99 0.26 -16.13
CA ARG A 292 1.77 1.19 -15.29
C ARG A 292 1.12 2.56 -15.22
N LYS A 293 0.37 2.94 -16.25
CA LYS A 293 -0.31 4.23 -16.39
C LYS A 293 -1.74 4.21 -15.87
N LEU A 294 -2.31 3.07 -15.49
CA LEU A 294 -3.71 2.96 -15.07
C LEU A 294 -3.87 2.68 -13.59
N LEU A 295 -4.92 3.22 -12.99
CA LEU A 295 -5.32 2.87 -11.63
C LEU A 295 -5.96 1.47 -11.59
N ALA A 296 -5.61 0.70 -10.55
CA ALA A 296 -6.11 -0.65 -10.33
C ALA A 296 -6.81 -0.74 -8.97
N PHE A 297 -7.81 -1.61 -8.89
CA PHE A 297 -8.43 -2.00 -7.63
C PHE A 297 -7.75 -3.24 -7.07
N SER A 298 -7.58 -3.29 -5.75
CA SER A 298 -7.12 -4.49 -5.05
C SER A 298 -8.34 -5.32 -4.65
N VAL A 299 -8.56 -6.45 -5.33
CA VAL A 299 -9.74 -7.31 -5.12
C VAL A 299 -9.33 -8.70 -4.65
N PRO A 300 -9.98 -9.29 -3.63
CA PRO A 300 -9.73 -10.66 -3.21
C PRO A 300 -9.96 -11.67 -4.34
N VAL A 301 -9.10 -12.69 -4.44
CA VAL A 301 -9.24 -13.76 -5.44
C VAL A 301 -10.57 -14.51 -5.31
N SER A 302 -11.10 -14.64 -4.09
CA SER A 302 -12.37 -15.31 -3.78
C SER A 302 -13.54 -14.58 -4.43
N THR A 303 -13.60 -13.25 -4.31
CA THR A 303 -14.58 -12.40 -5.00
C THR A 303 -14.53 -12.61 -6.50
N LEU A 304 -13.33 -12.64 -7.10
CA LEU A 304 -13.16 -12.86 -8.54
C LEU A 304 -13.58 -14.28 -8.97
N CYS A 305 -13.28 -15.30 -8.15
CA CYS A 305 -13.69 -16.69 -8.42
C CYS A 305 -15.20 -16.86 -8.36
N LYS A 306 -15.87 -16.19 -7.42
CA LYS A 306 -17.33 -16.16 -7.34
C LYS A 306 -17.94 -15.47 -8.56
N ALA A 307 -17.48 -14.27 -8.87
CA ALA A 307 -17.93 -13.53 -10.06
C ALA A 307 -17.72 -14.35 -11.33
N TRP A 308 -16.56 -15.00 -11.49
CA TRP A 308 -16.29 -15.91 -12.60
C TRP A 308 -17.36 -17.02 -12.71
N ARG A 309 -17.67 -17.70 -11.61
CA ARG A 309 -18.67 -18.78 -11.56
C ARG A 309 -20.06 -18.29 -11.96
N GLU A 310 -20.44 -17.15 -11.43
CA GLU A 310 -21.70 -16.46 -11.71
C GLU A 310 -21.81 -16.07 -13.19
N PHE A 311 -20.81 -15.43 -13.76
CA PHE A 311 -20.85 -15.07 -15.19
C PHE A 311 -20.91 -16.29 -16.12
N GLN A 312 -20.29 -17.40 -15.75
CA GLN A 312 -20.39 -18.66 -16.50
C GLN A 312 -21.80 -19.26 -16.45
N SER A 313 -22.47 -19.22 -15.29
CA SER A 313 -23.83 -19.78 -15.15
C SER A 313 -24.90 -18.92 -15.86
N ALA A 314 -24.70 -17.61 -15.93
CA ALA A 314 -25.59 -16.68 -16.63
C ALA A 314 -25.53 -16.78 -18.16
N GLY A 315 -24.58 -17.55 -18.72
CA GLY A 315 -24.49 -17.79 -20.16
C GLY A 315 -24.12 -16.54 -20.96
N PHE A 316 -23.30 -15.64 -20.39
CA PHE A 316 -22.69 -14.51 -21.12
C PHE A 316 -21.77 -15.05 -22.23
N GLY A 317 -22.38 -15.41 -23.36
CA GLY A 317 -21.78 -16.09 -24.49
C GLY A 317 -21.36 -15.10 -25.58
N GLY A 318 -20.04 -14.95 -25.75
CA GLY A 318 -19.43 -14.34 -26.93
C GLY A 318 -18.27 -13.40 -26.63
N ASP A 319 -18.28 -12.73 -25.47
CA ASP A 319 -17.30 -11.72 -25.09
C ASP A 319 -16.41 -12.18 -23.91
N TRP A 320 -15.20 -11.64 -23.79
CA TRP A 320 -14.28 -11.99 -22.71
C TRP A 320 -14.68 -11.25 -21.41
N ILE A 321 -14.60 -11.94 -20.28
CA ILE A 321 -14.89 -11.33 -18.95
C ILE A 321 -13.59 -10.89 -18.29
N PHE A 322 -12.65 -11.83 -18.13
CA PHE A 322 -11.34 -11.58 -17.54
C PHE A 322 -10.22 -11.94 -18.51
N LYS A 323 -9.21 -11.09 -18.58
CA LYS A 323 -7.93 -11.36 -19.25
C LYS A 323 -6.81 -11.22 -18.23
N ARG A 324 -5.82 -12.10 -18.25
CA ARG A 324 -4.60 -11.90 -17.47
C ARG A 324 -3.63 -11.03 -18.27
N ILE A 325 -2.89 -10.19 -17.57
CA ILE A 325 -1.90 -9.30 -18.17
C ILE A 325 -0.51 -9.90 -17.90
N GLU A 326 0.23 -10.25 -18.96
CA GLU A 326 1.54 -10.87 -18.88
C GLU A 326 2.62 -10.02 -19.55
N VAL A 327 3.80 -9.96 -18.95
CA VAL A 327 4.99 -9.37 -19.59
C VAL A 327 5.63 -10.43 -20.50
N PRO A 328 5.92 -10.13 -21.78
CA PRO A 328 6.54 -11.10 -22.69
C PRO A 328 7.88 -11.63 -22.18
N LYS A 329 8.02 -12.96 -22.10
CA LYS A 329 9.23 -13.64 -21.58
C LYS A 329 10.46 -13.58 -22.51
N GLN A 330 10.35 -13.05 -23.73
CA GLN A 330 11.36 -13.26 -24.79
C GLN A 330 11.94 -12.02 -25.50
N LYS A 331 11.79 -10.79 -24.99
CA LYS A 331 12.48 -9.62 -25.56
C LYS A 331 13.14 -8.76 -24.49
N ALA A 332 14.31 -8.21 -24.83
CA ALA A 332 15.06 -7.28 -24.00
C ALA A 332 14.11 -6.31 -23.28
N GLN A 333 14.20 -6.28 -21.95
CA GLN A 333 13.19 -5.82 -20.98
C GLN A 333 12.76 -4.34 -21.09
N THR A 334 13.13 -3.62 -22.15
CA THR A 334 12.99 -2.17 -22.26
C THR A 334 11.79 -1.71 -23.11
N TYR A 335 11.21 -2.56 -23.97
CA TYR A 335 10.17 -2.13 -24.93
C TYR A 335 9.03 -3.14 -25.22
N SER A 336 8.90 -4.23 -24.45
CA SER A 336 7.84 -5.22 -24.70
C SER A 336 6.49 -4.77 -24.15
N GLN A 337 5.49 -4.66 -25.04
CA GLN A 337 4.09 -4.40 -24.67
C GLN A 337 3.49 -5.60 -23.91
N PRO A 338 2.60 -5.38 -22.94
CA PRO A 338 1.94 -6.45 -22.23
C PRO A 338 1.00 -7.25 -23.16
N VAL A 339 0.93 -8.56 -22.94
CA VAL A 339 -0.01 -9.44 -23.66
C VAL A 339 -1.19 -9.73 -22.76
N CYS A 340 -2.40 -9.48 -23.28
CA CYS A 340 -3.65 -9.79 -22.58
C CYS A 340 -4.21 -11.11 -23.10
N THR A 341 -4.22 -12.16 -22.28
CA THR A 341 -4.76 -13.47 -22.64
C THR A 341 -6.05 -13.75 -21.89
N PRO A 342 -7.14 -14.20 -22.54
CA PRO A 342 -8.37 -14.57 -21.85
C PRO A 342 -8.11 -15.63 -20.78
N ILE A 343 -8.63 -15.39 -19.59
CA ILE A 343 -8.69 -16.42 -18.56
C ILE A 343 -9.79 -17.39 -18.98
N THR A 344 -9.58 -18.70 -18.83
CA THR A 344 -10.53 -19.74 -19.27
C THR A 344 -10.85 -20.76 -18.19
N SER A 345 -10.16 -20.71 -17.05
CA SER A 345 -10.38 -21.62 -15.94
C SER A 345 -10.10 -20.96 -14.59
N ARG A 346 -10.70 -21.49 -13.52
CA ARG A 346 -10.47 -21.05 -12.14
C ARG A 346 -8.98 -21.09 -11.77
N GLN A 347 -8.26 -22.14 -12.20
CA GLN A 347 -6.83 -22.29 -11.90
C GLN A 347 -5.98 -21.17 -12.54
N VAL A 348 -6.33 -20.75 -13.76
CA VAL A 348 -5.65 -19.62 -14.42
C VAL A 348 -6.00 -18.31 -13.71
N LEU A 349 -7.26 -18.12 -13.28
CA LEU A 349 -7.68 -16.95 -12.52
C LEU A 349 -6.90 -16.82 -11.21
N THR A 350 -6.82 -17.90 -10.43
CA THR A 350 -6.06 -17.92 -9.17
C THR A 350 -4.57 -17.69 -9.40
N GLY A 351 -4.00 -18.12 -10.53
CA GLY A 351 -2.59 -17.88 -10.84
C GLY A 351 -2.27 -16.49 -11.41
N SER A 352 -3.26 -15.67 -11.75
CA SER A 352 -3.07 -14.41 -12.47
C SER A 352 -3.01 -13.23 -11.50
N ILE A 353 -1.90 -12.48 -11.44
CA ILE A 353 -1.69 -11.35 -10.49
C ILE A 353 -2.37 -10.06 -10.97
N GLN A 354 -2.25 -9.77 -12.27
CA GLN A 354 -2.83 -8.62 -12.93
C GLN A 354 -3.95 -9.08 -13.86
N ILE A 355 -5.15 -8.58 -13.62
CA ILE A 355 -6.36 -9.02 -14.31
C ILE A 355 -7.03 -7.80 -14.92
N LEU A 356 -7.32 -7.88 -16.20
CA LEU A 356 -8.16 -6.97 -16.94
C LEU A 356 -9.59 -7.50 -16.92
N VAL A 357 -10.56 -6.61 -16.72
CA VAL A 357 -11.99 -6.92 -16.75
C VAL A 357 -12.67 -6.09 -17.81
N ASN A 358 -13.64 -6.71 -18.49
CA ASN A 358 -14.50 -6.03 -19.42
C ASN A 358 -15.48 -5.11 -18.66
N PRO A 359 -15.54 -3.80 -19.01
CA PRO A 359 -16.34 -2.80 -18.31
C PRO A 359 -17.84 -3.10 -18.29
N ARG A 360 -18.34 -3.88 -19.25
CA ARG A 360 -19.76 -4.25 -19.35
C ARG A 360 -20.28 -5.03 -18.14
N TYR A 361 -19.39 -5.66 -17.38
CA TYR A 361 -19.72 -6.50 -16.22
C TYR A 361 -19.35 -5.84 -14.89
N LEU A 362 -19.00 -4.57 -14.91
CA LEU A 362 -18.57 -3.82 -13.74
C LEU A 362 -19.34 -2.51 -13.63
N TYR A 363 -19.72 -2.20 -12.40
CA TYR A 363 -20.33 -0.93 -12.07
C TYR A 363 -19.45 -0.21 -11.06
N TYR A 364 -19.21 1.07 -11.30
CA TYR A 364 -18.49 1.92 -10.35
C TYR A 364 -19.32 3.13 -9.99
N ASP A 365 -19.43 3.40 -8.69
CA ASP A 365 -20.12 4.57 -8.14
C ASP A 365 -19.25 5.26 -7.09
N GLU A 366 -19.34 6.59 -6.99
CA GLU A 366 -18.51 7.37 -6.08
C GLU A 366 -18.92 7.25 -4.60
N HIS A 367 -20.15 6.81 -4.33
CA HIS A 367 -20.69 6.57 -2.99
C HIS A 367 -20.58 5.11 -2.56
N ILE A 368 -20.72 4.15 -3.48
CA ILE A 368 -20.70 2.70 -3.21
C ILE A 368 -19.35 2.04 -3.57
N GLY A 369 -18.62 2.58 -4.54
CA GLY A 369 -17.36 2.05 -5.07
C GLY A 369 -17.56 0.99 -6.14
N LEU A 370 -16.54 0.16 -6.37
CA LEU A 370 -16.58 -0.89 -7.38
C LEU A 370 -17.48 -2.06 -6.95
N LEU A 371 -18.42 -2.42 -7.81
CA LEU A 371 -19.28 -3.59 -7.75
C LEU A 371 -18.93 -4.58 -8.87
N ILE A 372 -18.96 -5.86 -8.53
CA ILE A 372 -18.62 -6.97 -9.44
C ILE A 372 -19.77 -7.99 -9.35
N GLY A 373 -20.57 -8.17 -10.40
CA GLY A 373 -21.67 -9.14 -10.39
C GLY A 373 -22.61 -9.07 -11.59
N ILE A 374 -23.46 -10.10 -11.75
CA ILE A 374 -24.38 -10.27 -12.90
C ILE A 374 -25.50 -9.22 -12.97
N ASN A 375 -25.98 -8.73 -11.82
CA ASN A 375 -27.18 -7.90 -11.74
C ASN A 375 -26.93 -6.39 -11.85
N GLU A 376 -25.66 -5.98 -11.92
CA GLU A 376 -25.28 -4.59 -12.09
C GLU A 376 -24.95 -4.41 -13.58
N PHE A 377 -25.87 -3.83 -14.36
CA PHE A 377 -25.55 -3.45 -15.75
C PHE A 377 -24.39 -2.47 -15.69
N GLY A 378 -23.26 -2.81 -16.31
CA GLY A 378 -22.07 -1.96 -16.25
C GLY A 378 -22.36 -0.56 -16.77
N ASN A 379 -21.69 0.44 -16.17
CA ASN A 379 -21.82 1.85 -16.56
C ASN A 379 -20.65 2.31 -17.45
N ASP A 380 -20.08 1.38 -18.23
CA ASP A 380 -18.93 1.58 -19.11
C ASP A 380 -17.72 2.22 -18.42
N PHE A 381 -17.57 1.96 -17.11
CA PHE A 381 -16.46 2.49 -16.31
C PHE A 381 -15.11 1.95 -16.84
N ALA A 382 -14.14 2.84 -17.06
CA ALA A 382 -12.76 2.48 -17.38
C ALA A 382 -11.79 2.97 -16.29
N SER A 383 -10.74 2.18 -16.02
CA SER A 383 -9.68 2.55 -15.09
C SER A 383 -9.05 3.88 -15.49
N PRO A 384 -9.11 4.92 -14.65
CA PRO A 384 -8.55 6.22 -14.98
C PRO A 384 -7.01 6.18 -15.03
N PRO A 385 -6.39 7.11 -15.77
CA PRO A 385 -4.93 7.24 -15.78
C PRO A 385 -4.44 7.66 -14.39
N LYS A 386 -3.28 7.13 -13.99
CA LYS A 386 -2.57 7.61 -12.80
C LYS A 386 -2.18 9.07 -13.01
N SER A 387 -2.39 9.89 -11.99
CA SER A 387 -1.83 11.24 -11.94
C SER A 387 -0.32 11.16 -12.14
N GLN A 388 0.20 11.84 -13.18
CA GLN A 388 1.64 11.93 -13.37
C GLN A 388 2.23 12.70 -12.19
N ARG A 389 2.98 12.00 -11.32
CA ARG A 389 3.83 12.68 -10.34
C ARG A 389 4.91 13.39 -11.13
N PHE A 390 4.79 14.71 -11.28
CA PHE A 390 5.90 15.53 -11.74
C PHE A 390 6.99 15.43 -10.67
N ILE A 391 7.98 14.58 -10.90
CA ILE A 391 9.23 14.64 -10.16
C ILE A 391 9.83 16.00 -10.55
N LYS A 392 9.68 17.01 -9.69
CA LYS A 392 10.52 18.20 -9.80
C LYS A 392 11.95 17.70 -9.62
N ASN A 393 12.81 17.97 -10.59
CA ASN A 393 14.25 17.77 -10.38
C ASN A 393 14.67 18.81 -9.34
N GLU A 394 14.81 18.37 -8.08
CA GLU A 394 15.17 19.24 -6.95
C GLU A 394 16.63 19.70 -7.01
N TYR A 395 17.42 19.18 -7.95
CA TYR A 395 18.86 19.43 -8.01
C TYR A 395 19.21 20.51 -9.03
N ARG A 396 19.81 21.59 -8.53
CA ARG A 396 20.63 22.49 -9.35
C ARG A 396 22.04 21.94 -9.39
N TYR A 397 22.56 21.72 -10.58
CA TYR A 397 23.93 21.26 -10.74
C TYR A 397 24.85 22.46 -10.59
N HIS A 398 25.85 22.30 -9.74
CA HIS A 398 26.96 23.22 -9.62
C HIS A 398 28.20 22.62 -10.25
N MET A 399 29.07 23.47 -10.78
CA MET A 399 30.35 23.03 -11.32
C MET A 399 31.15 22.30 -10.22
N ASP A 400 31.60 21.09 -10.55
CA ASP A 400 32.47 20.29 -9.70
C ASP A 400 33.62 19.71 -10.53
N THR A 401 34.78 19.63 -9.91
CA THR A 401 35.96 19.01 -10.52
C THR A 401 35.85 17.50 -10.45
N TYR A 402 36.46 16.79 -11.40
CA TYR A 402 36.46 15.34 -11.40
C TYR A 402 37.02 14.74 -10.10
N ILE A 403 38.12 15.29 -9.59
CA ILE A 403 38.74 14.83 -8.35
C ILE A 403 37.87 15.18 -7.13
N GLY A 404 37.30 16.38 -7.09
CA GLY A 404 36.38 16.81 -6.03
C GLY A 404 35.17 15.90 -5.94
N HIS A 405 34.56 15.60 -7.09
CA HIS A 405 33.41 14.72 -7.19
C HIS A 405 33.68 13.31 -6.63
N LEU A 406 34.80 12.69 -7.03
CA LEU A 406 35.23 11.40 -6.50
C LEU A 406 35.47 11.46 -4.98
N GLY A 407 36.08 12.54 -4.50
CA GLY A 407 36.27 12.81 -3.08
C GLY A 407 34.94 12.85 -2.34
N CYS A 408 33.96 13.61 -2.83
CA CYS A 408 32.62 13.70 -2.26
C CYS A 408 31.92 12.34 -2.22
N MET A 409 31.96 11.54 -3.29
CA MET A 409 31.39 10.19 -3.29
C MET A 409 32.04 9.29 -2.24
N TRP A 410 33.36 9.35 -2.11
CA TRP A 410 34.09 8.58 -1.10
C TRP A 410 33.78 9.06 0.34
N THR A 411 33.57 10.37 0.52
CA THR A 411 33.11 10.92 1.79
C THR A 411 31.70 10.42 2.12
N CYS A 412 30.75 10.45 1.18
CA CYS A 412 29.40 9.89 1.40
C CYS A 412 29.42 8.40 1.73
N TRP A 413 30.36 7.64 1.14
CA TRP A 413 30.56 6.23 1.48
C TRP A 413 30.98 6.05 2.94
N ARG A 414 31.94 6.85 3.45
CA ARG A 414 32.59 6.62 4.75
C ARG A 414 32.06 7.44 5.92
N SER A 415 31.39 8.54 5.64
CA SER A 415 31.00 9.53 6.65
C SER A 415 29.50 9.75 6.62
N SER A 416 28.92 9.97 7.80
CA SER A 416 27.56 10.49 7.89
C SER A 416 27.50 11.90 7.31
N PHE A 417 26.35 12.25 6.75
CA PHE A 417 26.09 13.58 6.24
C PHE A 417 24.68 14.01 6.57
N GLU A 418 24.49 15.31 6.75
CA GLU A 418 23.19 15.93 7.01
C GLU A 418 22.67 16.59 5.76
N THR A 419 21.38 16.49 5.51
CA THR A 419 20.72 17.16 4.39
C THR A 419 19.30 17.57 4.77
N THR A 420 18.87 18.72 4.27
CA THR A 420 17.49 19.20 4.44
C THR A 420 16.68 18.76 3.23
N GLY A 421 15.85 17.72 3.40
CA GLY A 421 14.94 17.24 2.37
C GLY A 421 13.53 17.78 2.58
N LEU A 422 12.70 17.84 1.54
CA LEU A 422 11.29 18.15 1.71
C LEU A 422 10.50 16.88 2.03
N LYS A 423 9.83 16.84 3.19
CA LYS A 423 8.90 15.77 3.55
C LYS A 423 7.49 16.36 3.61
N ASN A 424 6.63 15.97 2.67
CA ASN A 424 5.30 16.53 2.48
C ASN A 424 5.28 18.05 2.22
N GLY A 425 6.33 18.59 1.59
CA GLY A 425 6.44 20.02 1.27
C GLY A 425 7.08 20.89 2.37
N GLU A 426 7.33 20.32 3.55
CA GLU A 426 8.06 21.00 4.64
C GLU A 426 9.53 20.57 4.66
N PRO A 427 10.48 21.50 4.90
CA PRO A 427 11.89 21.18 5.04
C PRO A 427 12.14 20.40 6.34
N VAL A 428 12.77 19.23 6.22
CA VAL A 428 13.14 18.35 7.31
C VAL A 428 14.64 18.06 7.23
N ASP A 429 15.37 18.47 8.26
CA ASP A 429 16.76 18.10 8.44
C ASP A 429 16.86 16.60 8.74
N THR A 430 17.57 15.88 7.87
CA THR A 430 17.75 14.44 7.94
C THR A 430 19.24 14.12 7.99
N ALA A 431 19.66 13.43 9.05
CA ALA A 431 21.01 12.89 9.16
C ALA A 431 21.04 11.47 8.59
N TYR A 432 21.84 11.27 7.55
CA TYR A 432 22.11 9.95 6.99
C TYR A 432 23.39 9.38 7.60
N THR A 433 23.36 8.12 8.01
CA THR A 433 24.57 7.36 8.37
C THR A 433 25.43 7.11 7.14
N SER A 434 26.67 6.66 7.32
CA SER A 434 27.52 6.36 6.18
C SER A 434 26.92 5.25 5.32
N VAL A 435 26.99 5.37 3.99
CA VAL A 435 26.45 4.34 3.08
C VAL A 435 27.15 3.00 3.30
N ARG A 436 28.41 3.03 3.75
CA ARG A 436 29.16 1.85 4.17
C ARG A 436 28.47 1.07 5.28
N ASP A 437 27.91 1.72 6.30
CA ASP A 437 27.30 1.03 7.44
C ASP A 437 26.06 0.23 7.03
N GLU A 438 25.33 0.71 6.02
CA GLU A 438 24.15 0.03 5.47
C GLU A 438 24.52 -1.13 4.54
N LEU A 439 25.52 -0.93 3.66
CA LEU A 439 25.77 -1.86 2.55
C LEU A 439 26.92 -2.84 2.79
N LEU A 440 27.87 -2.57 3.70
CA LEU A 440 29.09 -3.37 3.82
C LEU A 440 28.81 -4.84 4.16
N LYS A 441 27.91 -5.09 5.12
CA LYS A 441 27.56 -6.46 5.54
C LYS A 441 26.88 -7.25 4.42
N ALA A 442 25.90 -6.64 3.75
CA ALA A 442 25.18 -7.23 2.63
C ALA A 442 26.13 -7.48 1.44
N GLY A 443 27.01 -6.53 1.14
CA GLY A 443 28.05 -6.67 0.12
C GLY A 443 29.06 -7.77 0.44
N GLY A 444 29.50 -7.89 1.69
CA GLY A 444 30.36 -9.00 2.13
C GLY A 444 29.70 -10.37 1.92
N GLN A 445 28.39 -10.48 2.20
CA GLN A 445 27.63 -11.70 1.92
C GLN A 445 27.52 -12.00 0.41
N LEU A 446 27.39 -10.98 -0.43
CA LEU A 446 27.42 -11.13 -1.89
C LEU A 446 28.77 -11.71 -2.36
N ILE A 447 29.89 -11.14 -1.89
CA ILE A 447 31.23 -11.64 -2.22
C ILE A 447 31.38 -13.10 -1.80
N LYS A 448 30.93 -13.44 -0.60
CA LYS A 448 31.00 -14.81 -0.10
C LYS A 448 30.11 -15.76 -0.90
N SER A 449 28.87 -15.39 -1.20
CA SER A 449 27.92 -16.28 -1.88
C SER A 449 28.21 -16.48 -3.37
N LYS A 450 28.76 -15.47 -4.05
CA LYS A 450 28.90 -15.47 -5.52
C LYS A 450 30.33 -15.50 -6.05
N ILE A 451 31.31 -15.00 -5.29
CA ILE A 451 32.68 -14.81 -5.80
C ILE A 451 33.68 -15.72 -5.05
N PHE A 452 33.75 -15.60 -3.72
CA PHE A 452 34.70 -16.32 -2.88
C PHE A 452 34.01 -16.99 -1.67
N PRO A 453 33.46 -18.20 -1.81
CA PRO A 453 32.74 -18.90 -0.73
C PRO A 453 33.56 -19.22 0.52
N HIS A 454 34.87 -19.32 0.36
CA HIS A 454 35.78 -19.80 1.40
C HIS A 454 36.47 -18.70 2.20
N VAL A 455 36.28 -17.41 1.87
CA VAL A 455 36.88 -16.31 2.64
C VAL A 455 36.11 -16.04 3.93
N GLN A 456 36.81 -15.54 4.94
CA GLN A 456 36.19 -15.10 6.18
C GLN A 456 35.32 -13.86 5.93
N GLN A 457 34.26 -13.67 6.73
CA GLN A 457 33.31 -12.56 6.56
C GLN A 457 34.02 -11.19 6.53
N GLN A 458 34.97 -10.98 7.43
CA GLN A 458 35.74 -9.73 7.49
C GLN A 458 36.60 -9.49 6.23
N GLN A 459 37.13 -10.55 5.63
CA GLN A 459 37.87 -10.46 4.37
C GLN A 459 36.92 -10.19 3.19
N ALA A 460 35.73 -10.80 3.18
CA ALA A 460 34.71 -10.57 2.17
C ALA A 460 34.20 -9.12 2.18
N GLU A 461 33.99 -8.55 3.37
CA GLU A 461 33.62 -7.14 3.57
C GLU A 461 34.73 -6.20 3.09
N ALA A 462 36.00 -6.50 3.41
CA ALA A 462 37.13 -5.71 2.93
C ALA A 462 37.26 -5.75 1.40
N LEU A 463 37.03 -6.92 0.77
CA LEU A 463 37.00 -7.06 -0.69
C LEU A 463 35.84 -6.26 -1.31
N PHE A 464 34.66 -6.28 -0.68
CA PHE A 464 33.54 -5.47 -1.14
C PHE A 464 33.83 -3.98 -1.07
N GLU A 465 34.46 -3.51 0.02
CA GLU A 465 34.86 -2.11 0.17
C GLU A 465 35.90 -1.68 -0.89
N LEU A 466 36.82 -2.56 -1.27
CA LEU A 466 37.74 -2.34 -2.39
C LEU A 466 37.01 -2.26 -3.74
N LEU A 467 35.99 -3.08 -3.96
CA LEU A 467 35.16 -3.01 -5.16
C LEU A 467 34.37 -1.71 -5.23
N VAL A 468 33.82 -1.23 -4.12
CA VAL A 468 33.13 0.06 -4.05
C VAL A 468 34.10 1.20 -4.35
N LEU A 469 35.32 1.15 -3.80
CA LEU A 469 36.38 2.12 -4.13
C LEU A 469 36.67 2.13 -5.64
N LEU A 470 36.88 0.96 -6.25
CA LEU A 470 37.12 0.84 -7.69
C LEU A 470 35.94 1.34 -8.51
N ALA A 471 34.71 1.02 -8.10
CA ALA A 471 33.50 1.49 -8.76
C ALA A 471 33.41 3.02 -8.71
N ILE A 472 33.65 3.64 -7.56
CA ILE A 472 33.69 5.10 -7.43
C ILE A 472 34.76 5.69 -8.35
N PHE A 473 35.98 5.16 -8.35
CA PHE A 473 37.06 5.66 -9.21
C PHE A 473 36.78 5.51 -10.71
N THR A 474 36.07 4.46 -11.11
CA THR A 474 35.91 4.10 -12.52
C THR A 474 34.57 4.51 -13.13
N HIS A 475 33.54 4.86 -12.34
CA HIS A 475 32.17 5.05 -12.84
C HIS A 475 32.06 6.07 -13.98
N ASP A 476 32.87 7.13 -13.95
CA ASP A 476 32.78 8.28 -14.87
C ASP A 476 34.07 8.56 -15.64
N LEU A 477 34.94 7.56 -15.83
CA LEU A 477 36.22 7.74 -16.53
C LEU A 477 36.09 8.32 -17.94
N GLY A 478 34.96 8.06 -18.63
CA GLY A 478 34.67 8.67 -19.93
C GLY A 478 34.64 10.20 -19.92
N LYS A 479 34.38 10.83 -18.76
CA LYS A 479 34.43 12.29 -18.62
C LYS A 479 35.84 12.85 -18.76
N LEU A 480 36.90 12.04 -18.60
CA LEU A 480 38.28 12.49 -18.78
C LEU A 480 38.70 12.65 -20.24
N GLN A 481 37.85 12.25 -21.20
CA GLN A 481 38.14 12.43 -22.62
C GLN A 481 38.32 13.90 -22.98
N ILE A 482 39.31 14.16 -23.84
CA ILE A 482 39.60 15.50 -24.36
C ILE A 482 38.36 16.11 -25.00
N LYS A 483 37.65 15.36 -25.87
CA LYS A 483 36.42 15.82 -26.52
C LYS A 483 35.31 16.15 -25.53
N TRP A 484 35.14 15.32 -24.49
CA TRP A 484 34.12 15.57 -23.46
C TRP A 484 34.44 16.84 -22.67
N GLN A 485 35.70 16.99 -22.24
CA GLN A 485 36.18 18.17 -21.50
C GLN A 485 36.10 19.44 -22.34
N GLU A 486 36.40 19.39 -23.63
CA GLU A 486 36.24 20.53 -24.55
C GLU A 486 34.78 21.00 -24.61
N VAL A 487 33.84 20.07 -24.79
CA VAL A 487 32.41 20.40 -24.85
C VAL A 487 31.92 20.96 -23.52
N MET A 488 32.28 20.37 -22.38
CA MET A 488 31.86 20.87 -21.06
C MET A 488 32.48 22.22 -20.70
N ARG A 489 33.77 22.42 -20.98
CA ARG A 489 34.43 23.71 -20.73
C ARG A 489 33.82 24.81 -21.60
N GLY A 490 33.43 24.48 -22.84
CA GLY A 490 32.72 25.41 -23.70
C GLY A 490 31.32 25.75 -23.19
N TRP A 491 30.56 24.76 -22.69
CA TRP A 491 29.26 25.01 -22.06
C TRP A 491 29.43 25.87 -20.80
N GLN A 492 30.34 25.48 -19.91
CA GLN A 492 30.61 26.19 -18.65
C GLN A 492 30.98 27.65 -18.90
N ALA A 493 31.75 27.94 -19.96
CA ALA A 493 32.12 29.31 -20.34
C ALA A 493 30.94 30.16 -20.84
N LEU A 494 29.91 29.52 -21.42
CA LEU A 494 28.67 30.17 -21.86
C LEU A 494 27.68 30.33 -20.70
N ALA A 495 27.53 29.29 -19.87
CA ALA A 495 26.66 29.28 -18.70
C ALA A 495 27.16 30.28 -17.63
N HIS A 496 28.47 30.41 -17.46
CA HIS A 496 29.08 31.41 -16.57
C HIS A 496 30.43 31.91 -17.08
N THR A 497 30.56 33.22 -17.32
CA THR A 497 31.80 33.86 -17.80
C THR A 497 32.91 33.89 -16.74
N SER A 498 32.58 33.70 -15.44
CA SER A 498 33.54 33.63 -14.33
C SER A 498 32.96 32.85 -13.14
N PHE A 499 33.70 31.87 -12.63
CA PHE A 499 33.38 31.10 -11.42
C PHE A 499 34.38 31.45 -10.32
N GLN A 500 33.95 32.12 -9.23
CA GLN A 500 34.81 32.50 -8.10
C GLN A 500 36.21 33.03 -8.51
N ALA A 501 36.28 33.87 -9.54
CA ALA A 501 37.52 34.42 -10.12
C ALA A 501 38.54 33.39 -10.69
N LYS A 502 38.14 32.15 -11.02
CA LYS A 502 39.00 31.14 -11.67
C LYS A 502 38.47 30.69 -13.02
N ASN A 503 39.40 30.42 -13.94
CA ASN A 503 39.14 30.02 -15.32
C ASN A 503 38.73 28.52 -15.38
N PRO A 504 37.55 28.16 -15.94
CA PRO A 504 37.11 26.77 -16.08
C PRO A 504 38.08 25.86 -16.83
N LYS A 505 38.97 26.44 -17.66
CA LYS A 505 39.97 25.71 -18.43
C LYS A 505 41.10 25.11 -17.58
N ALA A 506 41.23 25.51 -16.30
CA ALA A 506 42.29 25.03 -15.42
C ALA A 506 41.99 23.67 -14.76
N HIS A 507 40.77 23.14 -14.88
CA HIS A 507 40.34 21.95 -14.16
C HIS A 507 39.71 20.90 -15.09
N LEU A 508 39.78 19.63 -14.66
CA LEU A 508 38.97 18.54 -15.22
C LEU A 508 37.60 18.60 -14.56
N LEU A 509 36.55 18.75 -15.36
CA LEU A 509 35.17 18.92 -14.87
C LEU A 509 34.50 17.55 -14.73
N ALA A 510 33.73 17.32 -13.67
CA ALA A 510 32.76 16.21 -13.56
C ALA A 510 31.34 16.68 -13.84
N HIS A 511 31.00 17.88 -13.37
CA HIS A 511 29.72 18.54 -13.57
C HIS A 511 29.94 20.00 -13.98
N THR A 512 28.95 20.55 -14.68
CA THR A 512 28.89 21.97 -15.05
C THR A 512 27.68 22.60 -14.37
N ASP A 513 27.71 23.91 -14.19
CA ASP A 513 26.54 24.63 -13.69
C ASP A 513 25.35 24.44 -14.65
N TYR A 514 24.21 24.05 -14.10
CA TYR A 514 22.97 23.88 -14.83
C TYR A 514 21.77 23.86 -13.88
N ASN A 515 20.83 24.78 -14.07
CA ASN A 515 19.57 24.81 -13.35
C ASN A 515 18.45 24.19 -14.20
N PRO A 516 17.96 22.98 -13.88
CA PRO A 516 16.88 22.35 -14.62
C PRO A 516 15.52 23.03 -14.42
N GLU A 517 15.40 24.03 -13.55
CA GLU A 517 14.16 24.83 -13.42
C GLU A 517 14.13 26.01 -14.39
N SER A 518 15.29 26.44 -14.92
CA SER A 518 15.39 27.56 -15.86
C SER A 518 15.09 27.10 -17.29
N GLN A 519 13.99 27.60 -17.88
CA GLN A 519 13.64 27.31 -19.28
C GLN A 519 14.65 27.93 -20.26
N GLU A 520 15.25 29.07 -19.90
CA GLU A 520 16.26 29.76 -20.70
C GLU A 520 17.57 28.95 -20.76
N GLU A 521 18.05 28.45 -19.63
CA GLU A 521 19.25 27.60 -19.58
C GLU A 521 19.03 26.27 -20.31
N LYS A 522 17.84 25.66 -20.19
CA LYS A 522 17.46 24.48 -20.98
C LYS A 522 17.55 24.72 -22.48
N ALA A 523 16.98 25.84 -22.95
CA ALA A 523 17.00 26.18 -24.37
C ALA A 523 18.43 26.47 -24.86
N ALA A 524 19.22 27.19 -24.05
CA ALA A 524 20.62 27.49 -24.34
C ALA A 524 21.49 26.23 -24.39
N LEU A 525 21.34 25.31 -23.43
CA LEU A 525 22.06 24.04 -23.39
C LEU A 525 21.73 23.19 -24.62
N LYS A 526 20.44 23.06 -24.95
CA LYS A 526 19.98 22.31 -26.12
C LYS A 526 20.52 22.90 -27.43
N ALA A 527 20.57 24.24 -27.53
CA ALA A 527 21.15 24.92 -28.68
C ALA A 527 22.67 24.73 -28.79
N TYR A 528 23.37 24.69 -27.65
CA TYR A 528 24.80 24.44 -27.58
C TYR A 528 25.16 23.00 -27.96
N GLU A 529 24.48 22.01 -27.38
CA GLU A 529 24.69 20.57 -27.65
C GLU A 529 24.37 20.19 -29.09
N LYS A 530 23.44 20.90 -29.75
CA LYS A 530 23.14 20.71 -31.18
C LYS A 530 24.35 21.00 -32.07
N LYS A 531 25.24 21.91 -31.64
CA LYS A 531 26.48 22.28 -32.35
C LYS A 531 27.71 21.55 -31.83
N HIS A 532 27.69 21.13 -30.56
CA HIS A 532 28.80 20.50 -29.86
C HIS A 532 28.32 19.21 -29.21
N GLN A 533 28.25 18.14 -29.99
CA GLN A 533 27.77 16.85 -29.51
C GLN A 533 28.71 16.29 -28.44
N ARG A 534 28.14 15.95 -27.30
CA ARG A 534 28.85 15.27 -26.21
C ARG A 534 29.14 13.84 -26.62
N PRO A 535 30.38 13.34 -26.50
CA PRO A 535 30.64 11.93 -26.70
C PRO A 535 29.91 11.11 -25.62
N ASN A 536 29.52 9.89 -25.97
CA ASN A 536 29.07 8.92 -24.98
C ASN A 536 30.21 8.71 -23.97
N HIS A 537 29.91 8.86 -22.68
CA HIS A 537 30.91 8.77 -21.60
C HIS A 537 30.59 7.65 -20.61
N ALA A 538 29.38 7.09 -20.68
CA ALA A 538 28.94 5.99 -19.82
C ALA A 538 29.43 4.60 -20.30
N VAL A 539 29.80 4.49 -21.58
CA VAL A 539 30.14 3.20 -22.21
C VAL A 539 31.60 2.79 -21.95
N GLU A 540 32.52 3.75 -21.79
CA GLU A 540 33.93 3.41 -21.54
C GLU A 540 34.17 2.79 -20.16
N SER A 541 33.43 3.23 -19.14
CA SER A 541 33.48 2.64 -17.80
C SER A 541 32.99 1.18 -17.80
N ALA A 542 31.98 0.87 -18.62
CA ALA A 542 31.48 -0.50 -18.81
C ALA A 542 32.45 -1.39 -19.62
N TYR A 543 33.17 -0.81 -20.59
CA TYR A 543 34.18 -1.53 -21.38
C TYR A 543 35.43 -1.89 -20.56
N LEU A 544 35.87 -1.01 -19.65
CA LEU A 544 36.97 -1.29 -18.72
C LEU A 544 36.64 -2.39 -17.70
N ALA A 545 35.37 -2.62 -17.39
CA ALA A 545 34.92 -3.69 -16.51
C ALA A 545 34.81 -5.07 -17.20
N GLN A 546 35.00 -5.16 -18.53
CA GLN A 546 35.00 -6.41 -19.31
C GLN A 546 36.38 -7.05 -19.48
N VAL A 547 37.47 -6.40 -19.05
CA VAL A 547 38.83 -6.94 -19.03
C VAL A 547 39.16 -7.42 -17.63
#